data_AF-M3DFH4-F1
#
_entry.id   AF-M3DFH4-F1
#
_cell.length_a   1.000
_cell.length_b   1.000
_cell.length_c   1.000
_cell.angle_alpha   90.00
_cell.angle_beta   90.00
_cell.angle_gamma   90.00
#
_symmetry.space_group_name_H-M   'P 1'
#
loop_
_entity.id
_entity.type
_entity.pdbx_description
1 polymer ?
#
loop_
_entity_poly.entity_id
_entity_poly.type
_entity_poly.pdbx_seq_one_letter_code
_entity_poly.pdbx_strand_id
1 'polypeptide(L)'
;MRRERLTPRPQGLRDAVGRLDAGLDEHARRQLAASIGEEYRARYGEVPLGFFARCYLGPPYVDHMLNLFQVIVRHFAPSDPVPEPFSGARMLVRSGGYAFVEVYSGGLLLPVLDDGTVVRP
;
A
#
# COMPACT_ATOMS: atom_id res chain seq x y z
N MET A 1 17.68 -5.15 6.96
CA MET A 1 16.66 -4.11 6.71
C MET A 1 17.28 -2.74 6.96
N ARG A 2 17.17 -1.79 6.01
CA ARG A 2 17.65 -0.40 6.18
C ARG A 2 16.87 0.31 7.29
N ARG A 3 17.55 1.08 8.15
CA ARG A 3 16.91 1.76 9.32
C ARG A 3 15.83 2.75 8.87
N GLU A 4 16.05 3.40 7.74
CA GLU A 4 15.18 4.38 7.13
C GLU A 4 13.78 3.82 6.86
N ARG A 5 13.66 2.51 6.58
CA ARG A 5 12.36 1.86 6.34
C ARG A 5 11.44 1.84 7.55
N LEU A 6 11.99 1.95 8.76
CA LEU A 6 11.21 2.01 10.00
C LEU A 6 10.88 3.44 10.42
N THR A 7 11.32 4.45 9.67
CA THR A 7 10.93 5.83 9.96
C THR A 7 9.46 6.04 9.62
N PRO A 8 8.71 6.83 10.41
CA PRO A 8 7.30 7.06 10.15
C PRO A 8 7.04 7.62 8.74
N ARG A 9 5.94 7.17 8.13
CA ARG A 9 5.47 7.71 6.85
C ARG A 9 4.79 9.06 7.09
N PRO A 10 5.32 10.16 6.51
CA PRO A 10 4.73 11.47 6.72
C PRO A 10 3.33 11.52 6.13
N GLN A 11 2.50 12.39 6.70
CA GLN A 11 1.09 12.51 6.33
C GLN A 11 0.90 12.71 4.82
N GLY A 12 1.67 13.60 4.18
CA GLY A 12 1.55 13.84 2.73
C GLY A 12 1.77 12.59 1.87
N LEU A 13 2.66 11.68 2.29
CA LEU A 13 2.88 10.41 1.61
C LEU A 13 1.67 9.48 1.77
N ARG A 14 1.12 9.40 2.99
CA ARG A 14 -0.05 8.57 3.29
C ARG A 14 -1.30 9.07 2.55
N ASP A 15 -1.50 10.39 2.51
CA ASP A 15 -2.57 11.03 1.76
C ASP A 15 -2.43 10.75 0.25
N ALA A 16 -1.19 10.81 -0.27
CA ALA A 16 -0.91 10.46 -1.66
C ALA A 16 -1.26 8.99 -1.96
N VAL A 17 -0.90 8.04 -1.08
CA VAL A 17 -1.28 6.63 -1.22
C VAL A 17 -2.79 6.46 -1.23
N GLY A 18 -3.52 7.09 -0.29
CA GLY A 18 -4.99 7.01 -0.24
C GLY A 18 -5.67 7.56 -1.50
N ARG A 19 -5.07 8.55 -2.15
CA ARG A 19 -5.59 9.12 -3.41
C ARG A 19 -5.45 8.22 -4.63
N LEU A 20 -4.61 7.17 -4.58
CA LEU A 20 -4.46 6.24 -5.71
C LEU A 20 -5.77 5.50 -6.04
N ASP A 21 -6.66 5.34 -5.05
CA ASP A 21 -7.98 4.70 -5.19
C ASP A 21 -9.14 5.71 -5.23
N ALA A 22 -8.86 7.01 -5.41
CA ALA A 22 -9.88 8.07 -5.36
C ALA A 22 -10.58 8.33 -6.72
N GLY A 23 -10.64 7.34 -7.60
CA GLY A 23 -11.26 7.48 -8.94
C GLY A 23 -10.52 8.44 -9.88
N LEU A 24 -9.20 8.61 -9.69
CA LEU A 24 -8.36 9.40 -10.59
C LEU A 24 -8.39 8.84 -12.02
N ASP A 25 -8.31 9.73 -13.00
CA ASP A 25 -8.04 9.29 -14.37
C ASP A 25 -6.68 8.58 -14.46
N GLU A 26 -6.53 7.77 -15.49
CA GLU A 26 -5.37 6.92 -15.68
C GLU A 26 -4.03 7.69 -15.72
N HIS A 27 -4.02 8.90 -16.30
CA HIS A 27 -2.81 9.71 -16.41
C HIS A 27 -2.43 10.33 -15.06
N ALA A 28 -3.40 10.90 -14.35
CA ALA A 28 -3.21 11.45 -13.01
C ALA A 28 -2.76 10.37 -12.01
N ARG A 29 -3.36 9.17 -12.09
CA ARG A 29 -3.01 8.03 -11.24
C ARG A 29 -1.58 7.55 -11.50
N ARG A 30 -1.14 7.50 -12.76
CA ARG A 30 0.25 7.20 -13.12
C ARG A 30 1.25 8.23 -12.61
N GLN A 31 0.94 9.52 -12.73
CA GLN A 31 1.80 10.58 -12.19
C GLN A 31 1.93 10.48 -10.67
N LEU A 32 0.83 10.26 -9.97
CA LEU A 32 0.83 10.11 -8.52
C LEU A 32 1.61 8.86 -8.06
N ALA A 33 1.42 7.72 -8.73
CA ALA A 33 2.19 6.51 -8.46
C ALA A 33 3.69 6.72 -8.69
N ALA A 34 4.07 7.43 -9.75
CA ALA A 34 5.46 7.78 -10.02
C ALA A 34 6.03 8.70 -8.92
N SER A 35 5.31 9.74 -8.50
CA SER A 35 5.78 10.63 -7.43
C SER A 35 5.95 9.91 -6.09
N ILE A 36 5.01 9.01 -5.76
CA ILE A 36 5.12 8.15 -4.56
C ILE A 36 6.37 7.27 -4.68
N GLY A 37 6.57 6.63 -5.84
CA GLY A 37 7.74 5.81 -6.11
C GLY A 37 9.07 6.56 -5.93
N GLU A 38 9.17 7.78 -6.46
CA GLU A 38 10.36 8.61 -6.28
C GLU A 38 10.58 9.03 -4.83
N GLU A 39 9.51 9.38 -4.10
CA GLU A 39 9.61 9.71 -2.67
C GLU A 39 10.09 8.50 -1.84
N TYR A 40 9.55 7.30 -2.10
CA TYR A 40 9.98 6.07 -1.44
C TYR A 40 11.45 5.75 -1.75
N ARG A 41 11.86 5.88 -3.02
CA ARG A 41 13.25 5.66 -3.42
C ARG A 41 14.19 6.64 -2.74
N ALA A 42 13.86 7.92 -2.74
CA ALA A 42 14.70 8.97 -2.16
C ALA A 42 14.83 8.85 -0.64
N ARG A 43 13.75 8.51 0.07
CA ARG A 43 13.75 8.49 1.55
C ARG A 43 14.12 7.14 2.15
N TYR A 44 13.78 6.03 1.49
CA TYR A 44 13.90 4.69 2.08
C TYR A 44 14.81 3.75 1.28
N GLY A 45 15.29 4.20 0.11
CA GLY A 45 16.24 3.48 -0.73
C GLY A 45 15.65 2.31 -1.51
N GLU A 46 14.33 2.08 -1.44
CA GLU A 46 13.63 1.07 -2.22
C GLU A 46 12.15 1.47 -2.37
N VAL A 47 11.56 1.11 -3.51
CA VAL A 47 10.13 1.30 -3.81
C VAL A 47 9.40 -0.02 -3.53
N PRO A 48 8.30 -0.02 -2.75
CA PRO A 48 7.49 -1.21 -2.59
C PRO A 48 6.87 -1.62 -3.94
N LEU A 49 6.55 -2.90 -4.11
CA LEU A 49 5.72 -3.36 -5.23
C LEU A 49 4.37 -2.65 -5.22
N GLY A 50 3.83 -2.45 -4.04
CA GLY A 50 2.57 -1.76 -3.86
C GLY A 50 2.11 -1.74 -2.42
N PHE A 51 0.83 -1.40 -2.27
CA PHE A 51 0.16 -1.31 -0.99
C PHE A 51 -1.03 -2.27 -0.95
N PHE A 52 -1.26 -2.87 0.21
CA PHE A 52 -2.46 -3.64 0.49
C PHE A 52 -3.19 -2.96 1.64
N ALA A 53 -4.50 -2.73 1.49
CA ALA A 53 -5.27 -1.96 2.47
C ALA A 53 -6.74 -2.38 2.50
N ARG A 54 -7.44 -1.93 3.54
CA ARG A 54 -8.86 -2.19 3.71
C ARG A 54 -9.65 -1.44 2.64
N CYS A 55 -10.61 -2.12 2.02
CA CYS A 55 -11.51 -1.47 1.07
C CYS A 55 -12.72 -0.89 1.80
N TYR A 56 -13.08 0.34 1.43
CA TYR A 56 -14.22 1.07 2.00
C TYR A 56 -15.36 1.31 0.99
N LEU A 57 -15.32 0.68 -0.19
CA LEU A 57 -16.41 0.75 -1.18
C LEU A 57 -17.70 0.05 -0.72
N GLY A 58 -17.63 -0.74 0.34
CA GLY A 58 -18.73 -1.56 0.83
C GLY A 58 -18.81 -2.93 0.16
N PRO A 59 -19.80 -3.75 0.53
CA PRO A 59 -19.94 -5.12 0.02
C PRO A 59 -20.01 -5.17 -1.52
N PRO A 60 -19.37 -6.17 -2.17
CA PRO A 60 -18.71 -7.33 -1.56
C PRO A 60 -17.25 -7.11 -1.14
N TYR A 61 -16.71 -5.91 -1.36
CA TYR A 61 -15.27 -5.65 -1.22
C TYR A 61 -14.84 -5.44 0.23
N VAL A 62 -13.72 -6.04 0.60
CA VAL A 62 -13.17 -5.98 1.96
C VAL A 62 -11.71 -5.51 2.01
N ASP A 63 -10.94 -5.79 0.96
CA ASP A 63 -9.56 -5.37 0.84
C ASP A 63 -9.24 -4.96 -0.61
N HIS A 64 -8.19 -4.16 -0.79
CA HIS A 64 -7.71 -3.74 -2.09
C HIS A 64 -6.19 -3.80 -2.19
N MET A 65 -5.72 -3.96 -3.42
CA MET A 65 -4.31 -3.90 -3.79
C MET A 65 -4.09 -2.70 -4.70
N LEU A 66 -3.04 -1.94 -4.41
CA LEU A 66 -2.52 -0.86 -5.23
C LEU A 66 -1.11 -1.23 -5.67
N ASN A 67 -0.95 -1.71 -6.90
CA ASN A 67 0.38 -2.00 -7.46
C ASN A 67 0.99 -0.73 -8.06
N LEU A 68 2.17 -0.31 -7.60
CA LEU A 68 2.88 0.86 -8.12
C LEU A 68 3.48 0.60 -9.51
N PHE A 69 3.84 -0.64 -9.80
CA PHE A 69 4.29 -1.07 -11.11
C PHE A 69 3.06 -1.45 -11.93
N GLN A 70 2.70 -0.64 -12.94
CA GLN A 70 1.49 -0.77 -13.78
C GLN A 70 0.19 -0.19 -13.19
N VAL A 71 0.21 0.44 -12.00
CA VAL A 71 -0.91 1.23 -11.45
C VAL A 71 -2.24 0.47 -11.50
N ILE A 72 -2.25 -0.71 -10.90
CA ILE A 72 -3.44 -1.57 -10.86
C ILE A 72 -4.07 -1.42 -9.48
N VAL A 73 -5.30 -0.93 -9.46
CA VAL A 73 -6.18 -1.07 -8.30
C VAL A 73 -7.02 -2.33 -8.51
N ARG A 74 -7.02 -3.23 -7.54
CA ARG A 74 -7.94 -4.37 -7.52
C ARG A 74 -8.60 -4.47 -6.17
N HIS A 75 -9.92 -4.50 -6.16
CA HIS A 75 -10.74 -4.77 -4.98
C HIS A 75 -11.07 -6.26 -4.91
N PHE A 76 -11.10 -6.81 -3.71
CA PHE A 76 -11.33 -8.23 -3.47
C PHE A 76 -12.48 -8.44 -2.50
N ALA A 77 -13.31 -9.43 -2.80
CA ALA A 77 -14.22 -10.05 -1.86
C ALA A 77 -13.46 -11.02 -0.92
N PRO A 78 -14.04 -11.44 0.22
CA PRO A 78 -13.37 -12.30 1.19
C PRO A 78 -12.82 -13.61 0.62
N SER A 79 -13.50 -14.19 -0.37
CA SER A 79 -13.11 -15.45 -1.02
C SER A 79 -12.16 -15.29 -2.19
N ASP A 80 -11.92 -14.05 -2.66
CA ASP A 80 -11.11 -13.85 -3.86
C ASP A 80 -9.65 -14.20 -3.58
N PRO A 81 -8.96 -14.89 -4.50
CA PRO A 81 -7.54 -15.14 -4.38
C PRO A 81 -6.76 -13.83 -4.55
N VAL A 82 -5.91 -13.52 -3.56
CA VAL A 82 -4.97 -12.40 -3.62
C VAL A 82 -3.63 -12.94 -4.15
N PRO A 83 -3.00 -12.29 -5.15
CA PRO A 83 -1.73 -12.75 -5.69
C PRO A 83 -0.59 -12.57 -4.69
N GLU A 84 0.39 -13.48 -4.69
CA GLU A 84 1.66 -13.28 -4.01
C GLU A 84 2.44 -12.10 -4.64
N PRO A 85 3.20 -11.31 -3.86
CA PRO A 85 3.39 -11.40 -2.40
C PRO A 85 2.30 -10.68 -1.56
N PHE A 86 1.24 -10.14 -2.15
CA PHE A 86 0.23 -9.34 -1.45
C PHE A 86 -0.67 -10.16 -0.52
N SER A 87 -0.89 -11.44 -0.83
CA SER A 87 -1.64 -12.37 0.03
C SER A 87 -1.08 -12.44 1.45
N GLY A 88 0.24 -12.33 1.62
CA GLY A 88 0.88 -12.29 2.94
C GLY A 88 0.42 -11.12 3.82
N ALA A 89 -0.02 -10.01 3.23
CA ALA A 89 -0.52 -8.83 3.94
C ALA A 89 -1.99 -8.95 4.37
N ARG A 90 -2.72 -9.95 3.88
CA ARG A 90 -4.19 -9.97 3.99
C ARG A 90 -4.68 -10.06 5.43
N MET A 91 -4.06 -10.90 6.26
CA MET A 91 -4.45 -11.01 7.67
C MET A 91 -4.12 -9.74 8.46
N LEU A 92 -3.02 -9.06 8.14
CA LEU A 92 -2.66 -7.79 8.75
C LEU A 92 -3.70 -6.72 8.43
N VAL A 93 -4.07 -6.55 7.16
CA VAL A 93 -5.10 -5.60 6.74
C VAL A 93 -6.45 -5.91 7.39
N ARG A 94 -6.84 -7.18 7.47
CA ARG A 94 -8.12 -7.59 8.07
C ARG A 94 -8.18 -7.42 9.59
N SER A 95 -7.06 -7.22 10.27
CA SER A 95 -7.06 -6.82 11.68
C SER A 95 -7.67 -5.43 11.90
N GLY A 96 -7.66 -4.58 10.86
CA GLY A 96 -8.21 -3.23 10.90
C GLY A 96 -7.33 -2.20 11.61
N GLY A 97 -6.12 -2.57 12.06
CA GLY A 97 -5.23 -1.69 12.82
C GLY A 97 -4.26 -0.85 11.99
N TYR A 98 -4.25 -0.98 10.66
CA TYR A 98 -3.26 -0.34 9.78
C TYR A 98 -3.94 0.49 8.70
N ALA A 99 -3.34 1.64 8.37
CA ALA A 99 -3.72 2.45 7.22
C ALA A 99 -3.52 1.65 5.92
N PHE A 100 -2.35 1.02 5.80
CA PHE A 100 -1.98 0.12 4.71
C PHE A 100 -0.77 -0.74 5.10
N VAL A 101 -0.51 -1.77 4.31
CA VAL A 101 0.70 -2.59 4.38
C VAL A 101 1.50 -2.40 3.10
N GLU A 102 2.76 -2.01 3.24
CA GLU A 102 3.71 -1.94 2.13
C GLU A 102 4.21 -3.36 1.81
N VAL A 103 4.19 -3.73 0.53
CA VAL A 103 4.59 -5.06 0.07
C VAL A 103 5.80 -4.92 -0.84
N TYR A 104 6.89 -5.63 -0.53
CA TYR A 104 8.15 -5.59 -1.28
C TYR A 104 8.42 -6.88 -2.06
N SER A 105 9.28 -6.80 -3.07
CA SER A 105 9.60 -7.91 -3.99
C SER A 105 10.22 -9.14 -3.30
N GLY A 106 10.89 -8.95 -2.16
CA GLY A 106 11.43 -10.02 -1.32
C GLY A 106 10.45 -10.58 -0.27
N GLY A 107 9.14 -10.28 -0.36
CA GLY A 107 8.13 -10.72 0.60
C GLY A 107 8.14 -9.96 1.94
N LEU A 108 8.98 -8.92 2.07
CA LEU A 108 8.95 -8.04 3.24
C LEU A 108 7.62 -7.28 3.26
N LEU A 109 6.94 -7.34 4.41
CA LEU A 109 5.70 -6.63 4.69
C LEU A 109 5.95 -5.59 5.77
N LEU A 110 5.61 -4.33 5.51
CA LEU A 110 5.70 -3.25 6.50
C LEU A 110 4.32 -2.64 6.74
N PRO A 111 3.65 -3.01 7.85
CA PRO A 111 2.41 -2.36 8.26
C PRO A 111 2.65 -0.92 8.68
N VAL A 112 1.79 -0.01 8.22
CA VAL A 112 1.82 1.42 8.52
C VAL A 112 0.55 1.80 9.27
N LEU A 113 0.68 2.39 10.46
CA LEU A 113 -0.43 2.90 11.26
C LEU A 113 -0.97 4.23 10.68
N ASP A 114 -2.14 4.66 11.14
CA ASP A 114 -2.76 5.93 10.71
C ASP A 114 -1.95 7.18 11.08
N ASP A 115 -1.10 7.10 12.10
CA ASP A 115 -0.15 8.16 12.46
C ASP A 115 1.14 8.13 11.60
N GLY A 116 1.32 7.07 10.81
CA GLY A 116 2.49 6.82 9.97
C GLY A 116 3.55 5.93 10.59
N THR A 117 3.42 5.53 11.86
CA THR A 117 4.35 4.61 12.50
C THR A 117 4.43 3.29 11.73
N VAL A 118 5.66 2.85 11.45
CA VAL A 118 5.92 1.57 10.77
C VAL A 118 6.13 0.50 11.83
N VAL A 119 5.28 -0.53 11.83
CA VAL A 119 5.42 -1.66 12.76
C VAL A 119 6.44 -2.63 12.19
N ARG A 120 7.44 -2.97 13.00
CA ARG A 120 8.39 -4.02 12.63
C ARG A 120 7.67 -5.38 12.77
N PRO A 121 7.71 -6.25 11.74
CA PRO A 121 7.22 -7.61 11.87
C PRO A 121 8.05 -8.42 12.88
#